data_AF-A0A843GB39-F1
#
_entry.id   AF-A0A843GB39-F1
#
_cell.length_a   1.000
_cell.length_b   1.000
_cell.length_c   1.000
_cell.angle_alpha   90.00
_cell.angle_beta   90.00
_cell.angle_gamma   90.00
#
_symmetry.space_group_name_H-M   'P 1'
#
loop_
_entity.id
_entity.type
_entity.pdbx_description
1 polymer ?
#
loop_
_entity_poly.entity_id
_entity_poly.type
_entity_poly.pdbx_seq_one_letter_code
_entity_poly.pdbx_strand_id
1 'polypeptide(L)'
;MEKVDNVENDIRRAKITVKKNNGVCEAFSYEKLLKSLVMVDAPYFESERIVSTVVENLYDGISTKEIKKIVYECLEEVDSEAANKYLAKTTLKVRSSRDKIEPFDMAKIASTLVEETGASQETAFEIATEVWKELKKLNVEYLTAPMIREIVNTKLVEYGLEDLRSRYTRLGIPVYNITSLIENGSRDNANMMHNPESIHKYVADEALKQYALLHMLPAHLADAHMSGDIHIHDLEFFAGRPLNCLQHDIRAFIKHGLKVDGTGDHTSVAAPPSHMETLMNHTGEIMLSAHQKMSGGQAMSIWNVFVAPFATGRSYDEV
;
A
#
# COMPACT_ATOMS: atom_id res chain seq x y z
N MET A 1 -23.69 -13.06 51.30
CA MET A 1 -23.36 -11.62 51.36
C MET A 1 -22.12 -11.32 52.19
N GLU A 2 -21.90 -11.94 53.36
CA GLU A 2 -20.71 -11.64 54.21
C GLU A 2 -19.32 -12.07 53.70
N LYS A 3 -19.23 -12.98 52.71
CA LYS A 3 -17.92 -13.40 52.15
C LYS A 3 -17.35 -12.46 51.09
N VAL A 4 -18.19 -11.60 50.48
CA VAL A 4 -17.79 -10.73 49.36
C VAL A 4 -17.13 -9.44 49.87
N ASP A 5 -17.62 -8.90 50.99
CA ASP A 5 -17.05 -7.71 51.64
C ASP A 5 -15.63 -7.94 52.22
N ASN A 6 -15.24 -9.20 52.45
CA ASN A 6 -13.90 -9.55 52.92
C ASN A 6 -12.85 -9.54 51.80
N VAL A 7 -13.21 -9.93 50.57
CA VAL A 7 -12.29 -9.94 49.42
C VAL A 7 -11.95 -8.52 48.99
N GLU A 8 -12.93 -7.61 49.00
CA GLU A 8 -12.73 -6.20 48.68
C GLU A 8 -11.79 -5.49 49.68
N ASN A 9 -11.85 -5.92 50.96
CA ASN A 9 -10.97 -5.41 52.02
C ASN A 9 -9.56 -6.01 52.01
N ASP A 10 -9.39 -7.25 51.56
CA ASP A 10 -8.07 -7.89 51.44
C ASP A 10 -7.27 -7.36 50.24
N ILE A 11 -7.91 -7.05 49.11
CA ILE A 11 -7.25 -6.44 47.94
C ILE A 11 -6.79 -5.00 48.24
N ARG A 12 -7.56 -4.22 49.04
CA ARG A 12 -7.12 -2.87 49.46
C ARG A 12 -5.84 -2.89 50.30
N ARG A 13 -5.49 -4.02 50.92
CA ARG A 13 -4.27 -4.19 51.72
C ARG A 13 -3.06 -4.69 50.93
N ALA A 14 -3.24 -5.36 49.80
CA ALA A 14 -2.14 -5.81 48.95
C ALA A 14 -2.01 -4.91 47.71
N LYS A 15 -1.02 -4.00 47.72
CA LYS A 15 -0.62 -3.21 46.53
C LYS A 15 0.05 -4.12 45.49
N ILE A 16 -0.71 -5.00 44.85
CA ILE A 16 -0.20 -5.89 43.81
C ILE A 16 0.11 -5.08 42.56
N THR A 17 1.32 -5.21 42.04
CA THR A 17 1.74 -4.55 40.80
C THR A 17 1.64 -5.49 39.60
N VAL A 18 1.04 -5.00 38.52
CA VAL A 18 0.89 -5.71 37.25
C VAL A 18 1.93 -5.19 36.27
N LYS A 19 2.73 -6.11 35.72
CA LYS A 19 3.71 -5.80 34.68
C LYS A 19 3.02 -5.68 33.33
N LYS A 20 2.99 -4.47 32.78
CA LYS A 20 2.43 -4.21 31.45
C LYS A 20 3.35 -4.64 30.33
N ASN A 21 2.77 -4.80 29.13
CA ASN A 21 3.51 -5.16 27.90
C ASN A 21 4.65 -4.16 27.57
N ASN A 22 4.57 -2.92 28.05
CA ASN A 22 5.59 -1.88 27.88
C ASN A 22 6.65 -1.87 29.02
N GLY A 23 6.62 -2.84 29.94
CA GLY A 23 7.55 -2.94 31.06
C GLY A 23 7.20 -2.09 32.28
N VAL A 24 6.15 -1.26 32.21
CA VAL A 24 5.68 -0.42 33.32
C VAL A 24 4.88 -1.26 34.31
N CYS A 25 5.16 -1.10 35.61
CA CYS A 25 4.37 -1.70 36.69
C CYS A 25 3.28 -0.73 37.14
N GLU A 26 2.01 -1.13 37.04
CA GLU A 26 0.86 -0.36 37.54
C GLU A 26 0.14 -1.16 38.63
N ALA A 27 -0.49 -0.50 39.60
CA ALA A 27 -1.36 -1.19 40.55
C ALA A 27 -2.53 -1.88 39.83
N PHE A 28 -2.83 -3.12 40.23
CA PHE A 28 -4.02 -3.81 39.74
C PHE A 28 -5.28 -3.00 40.08
N SER A 29 -6.18 -2.85 39.10
CA SER A 29 -7.45 -2.14 39.27
C SER A 29 -8.61 -3.08 38.97
N TYR A 30 -9.31 -3.45 40.03
CA TYR A 30 -10.54 -4.25 39.99
C TYR A 30 -11.57 -3.66 39.01
N GLU A 31 -11.82 -2.35 39.09
CA GLU A 31 -12.78 -1.65 38.25
C GLU A 31 -12.46 -1.73 36.75
N LYS A 32 -11.17 -1.68 36.38
CA LYS A 32 -10.75 -1.78 34.97
C LYS A 32 -11.04 -3.16 34.40
N LEU A 33 -10.83 -4.22 35.19
CA LEU A 33 -11.09 -5.59 34.76
C LEU A 33 -12.60 -5.84 34.64
N LEU A 34 -13.37 -5.42 35.64
CA LEU A 34 -14.83 -5.56 35.63
C LEU A 34 -15.47 -4.82 34.45
N LYS A 35 -15.04 -3.58 34.17
CA LYS A 35 -15.48 -2.83 32.98
C LYS A 35 -15.16 -3.57 31.67
N SER A 36 -14.03 -4.26 31.60
CA SER A 36 -13.66 -5.05 30.42
C SER A 36 -14.56 -6.25 30.18
N LEU A 37 -15.10 -6.86 31.24
CA LEU A 37 -16.03 -8.00 31.18
C LEU A 37 -17.46 -7.56 30.85
N VAL A 38 -17.93 -6.47 31.46
CA VAL A 38 -19.24 -5.88 31.14
C VAL A 38 -19.29 -5.41 29.68
N MET A 39 -18.17 -4.91 29.16
CA MET A 39 -18.04 -4.48 27.76
C MET A 39 -18.12 -5.59 26.71
N VAL A 40 -18.10 -6.86 27.12
CA VAL A 40 -18.25 -8.03 26.24
C VAL A 40 -19.57 -8.76 26.51
N ASP A 41 -20.51 -8.08 27.17
CA ASP A 41 -21.84 -8.57 27.54
C ASP A 41 -21.80 -9.83 28.43
N ALA A 42 -20.69 -10.03 29.18
CA ALA A 42 -20.61 -11.11 30.14
C ALA A 42 -21.64 -10.89 31.26
N PRO A 43 -22.39 -11.92 31.71
CA PRO A 43 -23.33 -11.79 32.82
C PRO A 43 -22.65 -11.18 34.05
N TYR A 44 -23.31 -10.23 34.72
CA TYR A 44 -22.73 -9.48 35.84
C TYR A 44 -22.22 -10.39 36.97
N PHE A 45 -23.04 -11.39 37.34
CA PHE A 45 -22.70 -12.35 38.39
C PHE A 45 -21.47 -13.20 38.04
N GLU A 46 -21.34 -13.60 36.78
CA GLU A 46 -20.21 -14.36 36.30
C GLU A 46 -18.96 -13.47 36.17
N SER A 47 -19.15 -12.19 35.83
CA SER A 47 -18.06 -11.21 35.79
C SER A 47 -17.42 -11.02 37.17
N GLU A 48 -18.22 -10.93 38.24
CA GLU A 48 -17.68 -10.87 39.62
C GLU A 48 -16.97 -12.16 40.02
N ARG A 49 -17.48 -13.32 39.59
CA ARG A 49 -16.84 -14.62 39.85
C ARG A 49 -15.49 -14.73 39.15
N ILE A 50 -15.41 -14.36 37.87
CA ILE A 50 -14.18 -14.33 37.08
C ILE A 50 -13.15 -13.37 37.72
N VAL A 51 -13.58 -12.18 38.14
CA VAL A 51 -12.67 -11.23 38.79
C VAL A 51 -12.16 -11.78 40.12
N SER A 52 -13.00 -12.46 40.90
CA SER A 52 -12.59 -13.11 42.15
C SER A 52 -11.54 -14.19 41.90
N THR A 53 -11.75 -15.06 40.90
CA THR A 53 -10.77 -16.08 40.50
C THR A 53 -9.46 -15.46 40.03
N VAL A 54 -9.53 -14.37 39.26
CA VAL A 54 -8.34 -13.64 38.81
C VAL A 54 -7.57 -13.09 40.02
N VAL A 55 -8.27 -12.47 40.98
CA VAL A 55 -7.70 -11.93 42.21
C VAL A 55 -6.99 -13.01 43.04
N GLU A 56 -7.60 -14.18 43.19
CA GLU A 56 -7.00 -15.32 43.91
C GLU A 56 -5.70 -15.81 43.27
N ASN A 57 -5.56 -15.65 41.96
CA ASN A 57 -4.38 -16.02 41.18
C ASN A 57 -3.39 -14.86 40.95
N LEU A 58 -3.65 -13.67 41.52
CA LEU A 58 -2.73 -12.54 41.41
C LEU A 58 -1.50 -12.75 42.31
N TYR A 59 -0.33 -12.58 41.71
CA TYR A 59 0.95 -12.48 42.42
C TYR A 59 1.68 -11.19 42.00
N ASP A 60 2.57 -10.69 42.85
CA ASP A 60 3.29 -9.44 42.56
C ASP A 60 4.20 -9.60 41.34
N GLY A 61 4.03 -8.73 40.33
CA GLY A 61 4.74 -8.80 39.06
C GLY A 61 4.08 -9.64 37.96
N ILE A 62 2.86 -10.14 38.18
CA ILE A 62 2.07 -10.87 37.16
C ILE A 62 1.94 -10.05 35.86
N SER A 63 2.06 -10.72 34.71
CA SER A 63 1.96 -10.05 33.43
C SER A 63 0.51 -9.82 32.98
N THR A 64 0.27 -8.76 32.22
CA THR A 64 -1.06 -8.52 31.63
C THR A 64 -1.52 -9.64 30.68
N LYS A 65 -0.59 -10.42 30.13
CA LYS A 65 -0.91 -11.58 29.28
C LYS A 65 -1.48 -12.74 30.09
N GLU A 66 -0.90 -13.02 31.26
CA GLU A 66 -1.38 -14.07 32.15
C GLU A 66 -2.76 -13.75 32.70
N ILE A 67 -3.00 -12.49 33.12
CA ILE A 67 -4.33 -12.04 33.52
C ILE A 67 -5.35 -12.25 32.40
N LYS A 68 -5.02 -11.84 31.16
CA LYS A 68 -5.91 -12.02 30.01
C LYS A 68 -6.17 -13.49 29.67
N LYS A 69 -5.18 -14.37 29.90
CA LYS A 69 -5.30 -15.81 29.70
C LYS A 69 -6.25 -16.43 30.74
N ILE A 70 -6.07 -16.11 32.02
CA ILE A 70 -6.95 -16.58 33.10
C ILE A 70 -8.39 -16.09 32.85
N VAL A 71 -8.55 -14.82 32.45
CA VAL A 71 -9.86 -14.26 32.14
C VAL A 71 -10.52 -14.97 30.95
N TYR A 72 -9.74 -15.30 29.92
CA TYR A 72 -10.25 -16.07 28.77
C TYR A 72 -10.67 -17.48 29.18
N GLU A 73 -9.82 -18.22 29.93
CA GLU A 73 -10.12 -19.58 30.39
C GLU A 73 -11.38 -19.61 31.27
N CYS A 74 -11.52 -18.67 32.19
CA CYS A 74 -12.73 -18.56 33.03
C CYS A 74 -13.97 -18.11 32.24
N LEU A 75 -13.82 -17.27 31.21
CA LEU A 75 -14.94 -16.90 30.33
C LEU A 75 -15.36 -18.07 29.44
N GLU A 76 -14.42 -18.88 28.96
CA GLU A 76 -14.68 -20.00 28.04
C GLU A 76 -15.52 -21.10 28.69
N GLU A 77 -15.33 -21.34 30.00
CA GLU A 77 -16.14 -22.27 30.79
C GLU A 77 -17.59 -21.81 31.02
N VAL A 78 -17.84 -20.50 30.98
CA VAL A 78 -19.14 -19.89 31.30
C VAL A 78 -19.93 -19.58 30.04
N ASP A 79 -19.31 -18.88 29.11
CA ASP A 79 -19.90 -18.43 27.86
C ASP A 79 -18.80 -18.31 26.80
N SER A 80 -18.72 -19.33 25.94
CA SER A 80 -17.76 -19.37 24.84
C SER A 80 -17.94 -18.21 23.84
N GLU A 81 -19.13 -17.62 23.72
CA GLU A 81 -19.36 -16.45 22.87
C GLU A 81 -18.76 -15.17 23.51
N ALA A 82 -18.95 -14.96 24.81
CA ALA A 82 -18.34 -13.86 25.56
C ALA A 82 -16.81 -13.99 25.63
N ALA A 83 -16.28 -15.20 25.77
CA ALA A 83 -14.83 -15.49 25.73
C ALA A 83 -14.21 -15.10 24.38
N ASN A 84 -14.88 -15.48 23.28
CA ASN A 84 -14.46 -15.10 21.94
C ASN A 84 -14.56 -13.59 21.69
N LYS A 85 -15.62 -12.93 22.18
CA LYS A 85 -15.76 -11.45 22.15
C LYS A 85 -14.64 -10.77 22.95
N TYR A 86 -14.29 -11.29 24.12
CA TYR A 86 -13.17 -10.82 24.94
C TYR A 86 -11.84 -10.95 24.21
N LEU A 87 -11.55 -12.11 23.63
CA LEU A 87 -10.34 -12.32 22.84
C LEU A 87 -10.29 -11.35 21.64
N ALA A 88 -11.38 -11.22 20.88
CA ALA A 88 -11.46 -10.36 19.70
C ALA A 88 -11.36 -8.86 20.02
N LYS A 89 -11.81 -8.41 21.19
CA LYS A 89 -11.69 -7.01 21.66
C LYS A 89 -10.30 -6.73 22.23
N THR A 90 -9.63 -7.77 22.71
CA THR A 90 -8.29 -7.69 23.32
C THR A 90 -7.16 -7.88 22.30
N THR A 91 -7.48 -8.47 21.14
CA THR A 91 -6.56 -8.65 20.01
C THR A 91 -6.61 -7.42 19.12
N LEU A 92 -5.45 -6.81 18.86
CA LEU A 92 -5.33 -5.64 17.98
C LEU A 92 -6.00 -5.92 16.62
N LYS A 93 -6.86 -5.01 16.15
CA LYS A 93 -7.58 -5.17 14.88
C LYS A 93 -6.86 -4.42 13.76
N VAL A 94 -6.80 -5.04 12.58
CA VAL A 94 -6.19 -4.46 11.38
C VAL A 94 -7.25 -4.33 10.29
N ARG A 95 -7.38 -3.14 9.71
CA ARG A 95 -8.09 -2.93 8.45
C ARG A 95 -7.16 -3.33 7.31
N SER A 96 -7.50 -4.43 6.66
CA SER A 96 -6.79 -4.93 5.48
C SER A 96 -6.95 -3.97 4.29
N SER A 97 -6.14 -4.17 3.25
CA SER A 97 -6.24 -3.46 1.97
C SER A 97 -7.55 -3.72 1.21
N ARG A 98 -8.34 -4.73 1.64
CA ARG A 98 -9.67 -5.06 1.08
C ARG A 98 -10.82 -4.54 1.95
N ASP A 99 -10.56 -3.54 2.79
CA ASP A 99 -11.49 -2.93 3.76
C ASP A 99 -12.12 -3.87 4.79
N LYS A 100 -11.66 -5.12 4.87
CA LYS A 100 -12.07 -6.08 5.89
C LYS A 100 -11.25 -5.87 7.17
N ILE A 101 -11.95 -5.86 8.31
CA ILE A 101 -11.33 -5.82 9.65
C ILE A 101 -11.01 -7.26 10.05
N GLU A 102 -9.73 -7.51 10.31
CA GLU A 102 -9.19 -8.82 10.70
C GLU A 102 -8.35 -8.71 11.98
N PRO A 103 -8.18 -9.79 12.75
CA PRO A 103 -7.21 -9.79 13.84
C PRO A 103 -5.79 -9.58 13.29
N PHE A 104 -4.97 -8.88 14.07
CA PHE A 104 -3.56 -8.71 13.77
C PHE A 104 -2.86 -10.07 13.69
N ASP A 105 -2.11 -10.27 12.61
CA ASP A 105 -1.31 -11.46 12.39
C ASP A 105 0.14 -11.04 12.09
N MET A 106 1.03 -11.41 13.00
CA MET A 106 2.47 -11.13 12.88
C MET A 106 3.11 -11.91 11.73
N ALA A 107 2.61 -13.12 11.43
CA ALA A 107 3.15 -13.96 10.37
C ALA A 107 2.98 -13.28 8.99
N LYS A 108 1.90 -12.52 8.81
CA LYS A 108 1.68 -11.74 7.58
C LYS A 108 2.77 -10.70 7.35
N ILE A 109 3.28 -10.04 8.40
CA ILE A 109 4.37 -9.06 8.26
C ILE A 109 5.66 -9.75 7.80
N ALA A 110 6.01 -10.87 8.45
CA ALA A 110 7.20 -11.62 8.08
C ALA A 110 7.09 -12.16 6.65
N SER A 111 5.94 -12.71 6.25
CA SER A 111 5.75 -13.24 4.91
C SER A 111 5.82 -12.16 3.83
N THR A 112 5.18 -10.99 4.04
CA THR A 112 5.22 -9.89 3.07
C THR A 112 6.62 -9.30 2.96
N LEU A 113 7.36 -9.22 4.07
CA LEU A 113 8.74 -8.73 4.04
C LEU A 113 9.65 -9.67 3.25
N VAL A 114 9.51 -10.99 3.43
CA VAL A 114 10.25 -11.98 2.62
C VAL A 114 9.85 -11.91 1.13
N GLU A 115 8.56 -11.85 0.84
CA GLU A 115 8.05 -11.84 -0.55
C GLU A 115 8.45 -10.58 -1.32
N GLU A 116 8.30 -9.40 -0.71
CA GLU A 116 8.54 -8.11 -1.38
C GLU A 116 10.03 -7.72 -1.42
N THR A 117 10.84 -8.19 -0.46
CA THR A 117 12.25 -7.77 -0.33
C THR A 117 13.27 -8.89 -0.45
N GLY A 118 12.86 -10.16 -0.41
CA GLY A 118 13.81 -11.28 -0.39
C GLY A 118 14.64 -11.36 0.91
N ALA A 119 14.17 -10.77 2.00
CA ALA A 119 14.79 -10.89 3.31
C ALA A 119 14.87 -12.36 3.78
N SER A 120 15.85 -12.68 4.64
CA SER A 120 15.90 -14.00 5.27
C SER A 120 14.69 -14.20 6.21
N GLN A 121 14.25 -15.45 6.39
CA GLN A 121 13.15 -15.74 7.32
C GLN A 121 13.47 -15.31 8.76
N GLU A 122 14.72 -15.44 9.18
CA GLU A 122 15.19 -15.04 10.51
C GLU A 122 15.07 -13.52 10.69
N THR A 123 15.65 -12.74 9.77
CA THR A 123 15.56 -11.28 9.78
C THR A 123 14.11 -10.80 9.72
N ALA A 124 13.29 -11.42 8.87
CA ALA A 124 11.89 -11.03 8.74
C ALA A 124 11.09 -11.30 10.02
N PHE A 125 11.36 -12.40 10.71
CA PHE A 125 10.73 -12.73 11.98
C PHE A 125 11.19 -11.80 13.11
N GLU A 126 12.47 -11.46 13.15
CA GLU A 126 13.03 -10.50 14.11
C GLU A 126 12.36 -9.12 13.97
N ILE A 127 12.33 -8.58 12.75
CA ILE A 127 11.68 -7.29 12.47
C ILE A 127 10.19 -7.34 12.79
N ALA A 128 9.47 -8.41 12.40
CA ALA A 128 8.06 -8.57 12.73
C ALA A 128 7.81 -8.60 14.25
N THR A 129 8.71 -9.20 15.02
CA THR A 129 8.66 -9.25 16.48
C THR A 129 8.84 -7.86 17.10
N GLU A 130 9.78 -7.06 16.61
CA GLU A 130 9.98 -5.69 17.08
C GLU A 130 8.84 -4.76 16.70
N VAL A 131 8.32 -4.89 15.48
CA VAL A 131 7.11 -4.18 15.05
C VAL A 131 5.96 -4.51 15.98
N TRP A 132 5.76 -5.79 16.33
CA TRP A 132 4.72 -6.19 17.27
C TRP A 132 4.88 -5.59 18.67
N LYS A 133 6.12 -5.47 19.18
CA LYS A 133 6.39 -4.77 20.44
C LYS A 133 6.00 -3.30 20.38
N GLU A 134 6.23 -2.64 19.25
CA GLU A 134 5.89 -1.24 19.05
C GLU A 134 4.37 -1.02 18.92
N LEU A 135 3.70 -1.86 18.13
CA LEU A 135 2.25 -1.77 17.93
C LEU A 135 1.46 -1.91 19.24
N LYS A 136 1.96 -2.70 20.19
CA LYS A 136 1.36 -2.86 21.53
C LYS A 136 1.38 -1.60 22.40
N LYS A 137 2.28 -0.66 22.12
CA LYS A 137 2.39 0.60 22.86
C LYS A 137 1.38 1.64 22.36
N LEU A 138 0.86 1.47 21.14
CA LEU A 138 -0.07 2.40 20.52
C LEU A 138 -1.46 2.28 21.16
N ASN A 139 -2.06 3.43 21.49
CA ASN A 139 -3.42 3.49 22.01
C ASN A 139 -4.41 3.73 20.86
N VAL A 140 -4.63 2.71 20.03
CA VAL A 140 -5.48 2.79 18.83
C VAL A 140 -6.47 1.62 18.77
N GLU A 141 -7.69 1.90 18.31
CA GLU A 141 -8.75 0.90 18.18
C GLU A 141 -8.50 -0.05 17.00
N TYR A 142 -7.94 0.47 15.91
CA TYR A 142 -7.53 -0.30 14.74
C TYR A 142 -6.32 0.34 14.06
N LEU A 143 -5.59 -0.48 13.31
CA LEU A 143 -4.49 -0.04 12.45
C LEU A 143 -4.78 -0.39 10.99
N THR A 144 -4.25 0.41 10.06
CA THR A 144 -4.35 0.11 8.64
C THR A 144 -3.06 -0.54 8.15
N ALA A 145 -3.13 -1.34 7.08
CA ALA A 145 -1.94 -1.94 6.48
C ALA A 145 -0.84 -0.92 6.12
N PRO A 146 -1.14 0.28 5.56
CA PRO A 146 -0.13 1.31 5.35
C PRO A 146 0.56 1.76 6.63
N MET A 147 -0.17 1.96 7.73
CA MET A 147 0.43 2.36 9.01
C MET A 147 1.38 1.30 9.55
N ILE A 148 1.01 0.01 9.43
CA ILE A 148 1.90 -1.09 9.82
C ILE A 148 3.16 -1.10 8.96
N ARG A 149 3.02 -0.88 7.64
CA ARG A 149 4.15 -0.79 6.71
C ARG A 149 5.11 0.35 7.08
N GLU A 150 4.63 1.51 7.48
CA GLU A 150 5.49 2.61 7.95
C GLU A 150 6.27 2.26 9.23
N ILE A 151 5.64 1.51 10.14
CA ILE A 151 6.32 1.04 11.37
C ILE A 151 7.38 -0.01 11.03
N VAL A 152 7.11 -0.91 10.08
CA VAL A 152 8.11 -1.87 9.57
C VAL A 152 9.28 -1.13 8.95
N ASN A 153 9.03 -0.14 8.08
CA ASN A 153 10.08 0.68 7.46
C ASN A 153 10.93 1.40 8.51
N THR A 154 10.31 1.92 9.56
CA THR A 154 11.03 2.51 10.70
C THR A 154 11.96 1.48 11.36
N LYS A 155 11.49 0.25 11.62
CA LYS A 155 12.31 -0.81 12.22
C LYS A 155 13.44 -1.28 11.30
N LEU A 156 13.22 -1.34 10.00
CA LEU A 156 14.30 -1.66 9.05
C LEU A 156 15.43 -0.62 9.11
N VAL A 157 15.10 0.68 9.23
CA VAL A 157 16.10 1.74 9.39
C VAL A 157 16.82 1.64 10.74
N GLU A 158 16.10 1.40 11.84
CA GLU A 158 16.71 1.23 13.17
C GLU A 158 17.76 0.11 13.21
N TYR A 159 17.57 -0.95 12.40
CA TYR A 159 18.48 -2.09 12.28
C TYR A 159 19.53 -1.93 11.18
N GLY A 160 19.59 -0.77 10.51
CA GLY A 160 20.56 -0.50 9.43
C GLY A 160 20.27 -1.26 8.13
N LEU A 161 19.06 -1.77 7.94
CA LEU A 161 18.63 -2.56 6.78
C LEU A 161 18.04 -1.66 5.68
N GLU A 162 18.81 -0.66 5.26
CA GLU A 162 18.35 0.39 4.32
C GLU A 162 17.93 -0.17 2.95
N ASP A 163 18.62 -1.20 2.46
CA ASP A 163 18.31 -1.88 1.20
C ASP A 163 16.93 -2.57 1.24
N LEU A 164 16.62 -3.26 2.34
CA LEU A 164 15.30 -3.87 2.55
C LEU A 164 14.23 -2.80 2.68
N ARG A 165 14.53 -1.70 3.41
CA ARG A 165 13.62 -0.56 3.55
C ARG A 165 13.29 0.06 2.20
N SER A 166 14.28 0.25 1.32
CA SER A 166 14.04 0.80 -0.03
C SER A 166 13.04 -0.05 -0.80
N ARG A 167 13.22 -1.38 -0.79
CA ARG A 167 12.34 -2.33 -1.48
C ARG A 167 10.94 -2.47 -0.85
N TYR A 168 10.83 -2.29 0.47
CA TYR A 168 9.55 -2.35 1.19
C TYR A 168 8.78 -1.02 1.21
N THR A 169 9.38 0.06 0.70
CA THR A 169 8.78 1.39 0.69
C THR A 169 7.56 1.44 -0.23
N ARG A 170 6.46 2.02 0.27
CA ARG A 170 5.29 2.31 -0.54
C ARG A 170 5.47 3.67 -1.21
N LEU A 171 5.29 3.72 -2.52
CA LEU A 171 5.26 4.96 -3.29
C LEU A 171 3.89 5.63 -3.13
N GLY A 172 3.90 6.95 -2.93
CA GLY A 172 2.67 7.68 -2.66
C GLY A 172 2.84 9.18 -2.80
N ILE A 173 1.73 9.85 -3.07
CA ILE A 173 1.64 11.30 -3.17
C ILE A 173 0.86 11.79 -1.95
N PRO A 174 1.32 12.85 -1.26
CA PRO A 174 0.58 13.45 -0.17
C PRO A 174 -0.84 13.84 -0.60
N VAL A 175 -1.82 13.62 0.28
CA VAL A 175 -3.23 13.97 0.01
C VAL A 175 -3.35 15.44 -0.40
N TYR A 176 -2.63 16.33 0.30
CA TYR A 176 -2.59 17.76 -0.02
C TYR A 176 -2.17 18.03 -1.48
N ASN A 177 -1.14 17.35 -1.98
CA ASN A 177 -0.65 17.55 -3.34
C ASN A 177 -1.69 17.10 -4.37
N ILE A 178 -2.37 15.98 -4.13
CA ILE A 178 -3.46 15.51 -4.99
C ILE A 178 -4.63 16.49 -4.96
N THR A 179 -5.05 16.95 -3.77
CA THR A 179 -6.12 17.96 -3.64
C THR A 179 -5.77 19.24 -4.38
N SER A 180 -4.55 19.76 -4.19
CA SER A 180 -4.08 20.96 -4.88
C SER A 180 -4.04 20.78 -6.40
N LEU A 181 -3.61 19.61 -6.89
CA LEU A 181 -3.62 19.28 -8.31
C LEU A 181 -5.03 19.26 -8.89
N ILE A 182 -6.00 18.72 -8.15
CA ILE A 182 -7.41 18.67 -8.56
C ILE A 182 -8.02 20.07 -8.61
N GLU A 183 -7.73 20.92 -7.61
CA GLU A 183 -8.35 22.25 -7.48
C GLU A 183 -7.68 23.31 -8.36
N ASN A 184 -6.35 23.27 -8.48
CA ASN A 184 -5.55 24.35 -9.06
C ASN A 184 -4.75 23.93 -10.31
N GLY A 185 -4.68 22.63 -10.61
CA GLY A 185 -3.81 22.08 -11.66
C GLY A 185 -2.33 22.10 -11.30
N SER A 186 -1.49 21.73 -12.28
CA SER A 186 -0.02 21.83 -12.20
C SER A 186 0.49 22.82 -13.25
N ARG A 187 1.62 23.47 -12.95
CA ARG A 187 2.33 24.38 -13.86
C ARG A 187 3.67 23.82 -14.34
N ASP A 188 3.98 22.57 -14.02
CA ASP A 188 5.28 21.97 -14.34
C ASP A 188 5.46 21.73 -15.84
N ASN A 189 4.35 21.59 -16.57
CA ASN A 189 4.35 21.43 -18.02
C ASN A 189 3.38 22.41 -18.67
N ALA A 190 3.92 23.41 -19.38
CA ALA A 190 3.13 24.43 -20.07
C ALA A 190 2.25 23.86 -21.20
N ASN A 191 2.53 22.66 -21.70
CA ASN A 191 1.73 22.00 -22.73
C ASN A 191 0.55 21.21 -22.15
N MET A 192 0.47 21.05 -20.82
CA MET A 192 -0.58 20.28 -20.17
C MET A 192 -1.74 21.18 -19.78
N MET A 193 -2.93 20.89 -20.31
CA MET A 193 -4.16 21.58 -19.89
C MET A 193 -4.72 20.94 -18.63
N HIS A 194 -5.27 21.75 -17.72
CA HIS A 194 -5.95 21.21 -16.55
C HIS A 194 -7.25 20.50 -16.96
N ASN A 195 -7.24 19.17 -16.89
CA ASN A 195 -8.38 18.30 -17.18
C ASN A 195 -8.22 16.96 -16.43
N PRO A 196 -9.27 16.12 -16.32
CA PRO A 196 -9.21 14.86 -15.59
C PRO A 196 -8.09 13.91 -16.05
N GLU A 197 -7.84 13.81 -17.35
CA GLU A 197 -6.76 12.97 -17.88
C GLU A 197 -5.37 13.45 -17.47
N SER A 198 -5.18 14.77 -17.40
CA SER A 198 -3.91 15.37 -16.99
C SER A 198 -3.67 15.19 -15.48
N ILE A 199 -4.73 15.19 -14.67
CA ILE A 199 -4.65 14.85 -13.25
C ILE A 199 -4.25 13.37 -13.09
N HIS A 200 -4.92 12.46 -13.79
CA HIS A 200 -4.56 11.04 -13.77
C HIS A 200 -3.12 10.80 -14.22
N LYS A 201 -2.71 11.44 -15.33
CA LYS A 201 -1.35 11.38 -15.84
C LYS A 201 -0.34 11.86 -14.80
N TYR A 202 -0.55 13.02 -14.18
CA TYR A 202 0.38 13.56 -13.20
C TYR A 202 0.55 12.63 -11.98
N VAL A 203 -0.55 12.05 -11.48
CA VAL A 203 -0.51 11.10 -10.37
C VAL A 203 0.29 9.85 -10.74
N ALA A 204 0.10 9.33 -11.96
CA ALA A 204 0.87 8.19 -12.45
C ALA A 204 2.35 8.54 -12.64
N ASP A 205 2.64 9.70 -13.23
CA ASP A 205 3.99 10.17 -13.52
C ASP A 205 4.81 10.31 -12.23
N GLU A 206 4.24 10.94 -11.20
CA GLU A 206 4.92 11.14 -9.92
C GLU A 206 5.25 9.81 -9.24
N ALA A 207 4.31 8.85 -9.25
CA ALA A 207 4.56 7.52 -8.71
C ALA A 207 5.67 6.77 -9.47
N LEU A 208 5.68 6.85 -10.81
CA LEU A 208 6.68 6.18 -11.64
C LEU A 208 8.06 6.84 -11.57
N LYS A 209 8.14 8.17 -11.42
CA LYS A 209 9.40 8.88 -11.15
C LYS A 209 10.04 8.38 -9.86
N GLN A 210 9.26 8.31 -8.78
CA GLN A 210 9.75 7.79 -7.50
C GLN A 210 10.19 6.33 -7.62
N TYR A 211 9.44 5.50 -8.37
CA TYR A 211 9.82 4.11 -8.64
C TYR A 211 11.17 4.01 -9.36
N ALA A 212 11.37 4.80 -10.41
CA ALA A 212 12.61 4.79 -11.17
C ALA A 212 13.81 5.20 -10.30
N LEU A 213 13.66 6.25 -9.49
CA LEU A 213 14.72 6.74 -8.59
C LEU A 213 15.06 5.75 -7.47
N LEU A 214 14.06 5.11 -6.88
CA LEU A 214 14.26 4.23 -5.73
C LEU A 214 14.70 2.82 -6.12
N HIS A 215 14.25 2.31 -7.27
CA HIS A 215 14.39 0.90 -7.61
C HIS A 215 15.21 0.61 -8.87
N MET A 216 15.11 1.46 -9.90
CA MET A 216 15.77 1.18 -11.19
C MET A 216 17.15 1.80 -11.31
N LEU A 217 17.32 3.00 -10.75
CA LEU A 217 18.55 3.76 -10.87
C LEU A 217 19.52 3.42 -9.72
N PRO A 218 20.82 3.32 -10.01
CA PRO A 218 21.85 3.35 -8.97
C PRO A 218 21.72 4.60 -8.10
N ALA A 219 21.90 4.46 -6.77
CA ALA A 219 21.71 5.54 -5.80
C ALA A 219 22.47 6.83 -6.19
N HIS A 220 23.74 6.72 -6.59
CA HIS A 220 24.54 7.89 -6.99
C HIS A 220 23.99 8.64 -8.22
N LEU A 221 23.31 7.95 -9.15
CA LEU A 221 22.66 8.60 -10.29
C LEU A 221 21.32 9.23 -9.92
N ALA A 222 20.56 8.57 -9.03
CA ALA A 222 19.34 9.14 -8.48
C ALA A 222 19.65 10.43 -7.70
N ASP A 223 20.68 10.41 -6.85
CA ASP A 223 21.12 11.58 -6.08
C ASP A 223 21.60 12.71 -6.99
N ALA A 224 22.41 12.40 -8.00
CA ALA A 224 22.86 13.39 -9.00
C ALA A 224 21.69 14.00 -9.79
N HIS A 225 20.62 13.23 -10.04
CA HIS A 225 19.42 13.75 -10.67
C HIS A 225 18.65 14.69 -9.74
N MET A 226 18.48 14.30 -8.47
CA MET A 226 17.77 15.08 -7.46
C MET A 226 18.52 16.36 -7.07
N SER A 227 19.86 16.34 -7.06
CA SER A 227 20.70 17.52 -6.82
C SER A 227 20.74 18.49 -8.00
N GLY A 228 20.33 18.04 -9.19
CA GLY A 228 20.41 18.81 -10.43
C GLY A 228 21.79 18.76 -11.11
N ASP A 229 22.70 17.90 -10.66
CA ASP A 229 23.99 17.66 -11.32
C ASP A 229 23.80 17.01 -12.70
N ILE A 230 22.79 16.15 -12.83
CA ILE A 230 22.34 15.57 -14.10
C ILE A 230 20.82 15.68 -14.27
N HIS A 231 20.35 15.58 -15.52
CA HIS A 231 18.93 15.50 -15.81
C HIS A 231 18.63 14.24 -16.62
N ILE A 232 17.87 13.32 -16.02
CA ILE A 232 17.37 12.12 -16.70
C ILE A 232 16.04 12.50 -17.36
N HIS A 233 16.06 12.58 -18.68
CA HIS A 233 14.87 12.90 -19.47
C HIS A 233 13.81 11.81 -19.35
N ASP A 234 12.55 12.22 -19.35
CA ASP A 234 11.38 11.33 -19.37
C ASP A 234 11.37 10.27 -18.25
N LEU A 235 11.82 10.66 -17.06
CA LEU A 235 12.00 9.77 -15.92
C LEU A 235 10.71 9.03 -15.51
N GLU A 236 9.54 9.68 -15.64
CA GLU A 236 8.23 9.05 -15.41
C GLU A 236 7.96 7.85 -16.31
N PHE A 237 8.61 7.79 -17.47
CA PHE A 237 8.40 6.75 -18.46
C PHE A 237 9.49 5.68 -18.43
N PHE A 238 10.58 5.92 -17.68
CA PHE A 238 11.79 5.09 -17.64
C PHE A 238 11.51 3.60 -17.36
N ALA A 239 10.52 3.31 -16.51
CA ALA A 239 10.16 1.95 -16.12
C ALA A 239 9.30 1.21 -17.13
N GLY A 240 8.45 1.93 -17.87
CA GLY A 240 7.32 1.33 -18.60
C GLY A 240 7.33 1.59 -20.11
N ARG A 241 8.08 2.59 -20.60
CA ARG A 241 8.15 2.94 -22.02
C ARG A 241 9.59 2.91 -22.50
N PRO A 242 9.98 1.91 -23.29
CA PRO A 242 11.37 1.69 -23.65
C PRO A 242 11.89 2.65 -24.73
N LEU A 243 11.00 3.37 -25.43
CA LEU A 243 11.35 4.21 -26.56
C LEU A 243 11.04 5.68 -26.25
N ASN A 244 11.99 6.56 -26.56
CA ASN A 244 11.74 7.99 -26.51
C ASN A 244 11.02 8.46 -27.78
N CYS A 245 11.78 8.69 -28.85
CA CYS A 245 11.26 9.08 -30.15
C CYS A 245 11.29 7.91 -31.14
N LEU A 246 10.38 7.93 -32.12
CA LEU A 246 10.28 6.92 -33.17
C LEU A 246 9.93 7.56 -34.50
N GLN A 247 10.62 7.09 -35.54
CA GLN A 247 10.26 7.37 -36.91
C GLN A 247 9.58 6.13 -37.50
N HIS A 248 8.32 6.29 -37.91
CA HIS A 248 7.51 5.22 -38.47
C HIS A 248 7.82 5.02 -39.95
N ASP A 249 8.01 3.76 -40.35
CA ASP A 249 8.05 3.38 -41.76
C ASP A 249 6.66 2.97 -42.25
N ILE A 250 5.96 3.91 -42.88
CA ILE A 250 4.58 3.70 -43.32
C ILE A 250 4.45 2.64 -44.43
N ARG A 251 5.55 2.29 -45.12
CA ARG A 251 5.53 1.26 -46.17
C ARG A 251 5.14 -0.11 -45.62
N ALA A 252 5.53 -0.41 -44.38
CA ALA A 252 5.16 -1.67 -43.73
C ALA A 252 3.64 -1.79 -43.64
N PHE A 253 2.96 -0.72 -43.23
CA PHE A 253 1.52 -0.68 -43.07
C PHE A 253 0.78 -0.59 -44.41
N ILE A 254 1.34 0.08 -45.41
CA ILE A 254 0.81 0.06 -46.79
C ILE A 254 0.83 -1.37 -47.34
N LYS A 255 1.88 -2.15 -47.07
CA LYS A 255 2.04 -3.49 -47.63
C LYS A 255 1.26 -4.56 -46.85
N HIS A 256 1.21 -4.45 -45.54
CA HIS A 256 0.73 -5.51 -44.65
C HIS A 256 -0.59 -5.18 -43.94
N GLY A 257 -1.11 -3.95 -44.09
CA GLY A 257 -2.23 -3.46 -43.30
C GLY A 257 -1.80 -3.04 -41.90
N LEU A 258 -2.77 -2.81 -41.03
CA LEU A 258 -2.55 -2.33 -39.67
C LEU A 258 -3.14 -3.30 -38.63
N LYS A 259 -2.31 -3.63 -37.64
CA LYS A 259 -2.70 -4.32 -36.41
C LYS A 259 -2.27 -3.45 -35.24
N VAL A 260 -3.23 -2.80 -34.60
CA VAL A 260 -2.97 -1.76 -33.59
C VAL A 260 -2.27 -2.32 -32.35
N ASP A 261 -2.66 -3.51 -31.92
CA ASP A 261 -2.04 -4.26 -30.81
C ASP A 261 -0.82 -5.10 -31.23
N GLY A 262 -0.46 -5.10 -32.51
CA GLY A 262 0.63 -5.90 -33.08
C GLY A 262 0.30 -7.38 -33.36
N THR A 263 -0.66 -7.98 -32.66
CA THR A 263 -1.03 -9.39 -32.82
C THR A 263 -2.29 -9.57 -33.67
N GLY A 264 -3.28 -8.70 -33.47
CA GLY A 264 -4.63 -8.74 -34.02
C GLY A 264 -5.64 -9.48 -33.14
N ASP A 265 -5.32 -9.76 -31.87
CA ASP A 265 -6.16 -10.57 -30.98
C ASP A 265 -7.13 -9.74 -30.13
N HIS A 266 -6.77 -8.50 -29.84
CA HIS A 266 -7.50 -7.61 -28.92
C HIS A 266 -8.15 -6.43 -29.63
N THR A 267 -7.70 -6.12 -30.85
CA THR A 267 -8.17 -4.99 -31.65
C THR A 267 -8.50 -5.42 -33.07
N SER A 268 -9.29 -4.61 -33.77
CA SER A 268 -9.62 -4.86 -35.17
C SER A 268 -8.37 -4.84 -36.06
N VAL A 269 -8.29 -5.79 -36.99
CA VAL A 269 -7.23 -5.87 -38.00
C VAL A 269 -7.69 -5.19 -39.27
N ALA A 270 -6.94 -4.19 -39.74
CA ALA A 270 -7.21 -3.51 -41.00
C ALA A 270 -6.33 -4.09 -42.12
N ALA A 271 -6.94 -4.40 -43.25
CA ALA A 271 -6.23 -4.82 -44.46
C ALA A 271 -5.39 -3.67 -45.06
N PRO A 272 -4.44 -3.94 -45.97
CA PRO A 272 -3.72 -2.90 -46.71
C PRO A 272 -4.64 -1.80 -47.28
N PRO A 273 -4.28 -0.51 -47.15
CA PRO A 273 -5.12 0.58 -47.63
C PRO A 273 -5.17 0.59 -49.17
N SER A 274 -6.37 0.74 -49.74
CA SER A 274 -6.60 0.88 -51.19
C SER A 274 -6.97 2.31 -51.60
N HIS A 275 -7.36 3.15 -50.64
CA HIS A 275 -7.77 4.54 -50.85
C HIS A 275 -6.99 5.48 -49.93
N MET A 276 -6.86 6.74 -50.35
CA MET A 276 -6.09 7.75 -49.61
C MET A 276 -6.63 7.95 -48.19
N GLU A 277 -7.96 8.01 -48.03
CA GLU A 277 -8.64 8.16 -46.74
C GLU A 277 -8.33 7.01 -45.79
N THR A 278 -8.27 5.77 -46.30
CA THR A 278 -7.89 4.60 -45.50
C THR A 278 -6.43 4.69 -45.05
N LEU A 279 -5.53 5.14 -45.92
CA LEU A 279 -4.14 5.39 -45.55
C LEU A 279 -4.03 6.49 -44.48
N MET A 280 -4.78 7.59 -44.62
CA MET A 280 -4.81 8.67 -43.62
C MET A 280 -5.28 8.14 -42.26
N ASN A 281 -6.37 7.36 -42.24
CA ASN A 281 -6.88 6.74 -41.02
C ASN A 281 -5.85 5.80 -40.39
N HIS A 282 -5.22 4.90 -41.17
CA HIS A 282 -4.17 4.03 -40.65
C HIS A 282 -3.06 4.82 -39.97
N THR A 283 -2.71 5.97 -40.51
CA THR A 283 -1.57 6.74 -40.01
C THR A 283 -1.88 7.51 -38.74
N GLY A 284 -3.12 8.00 -38.60
CA GLY A 284 -3.63 8.47 -37.31
C GLY A 284 -3.59 7.37 -36.25
N GLU A 285 -4.09 6.17 -36.58
CA GLU A 285 -4.10 5.03 -35.67
C GLU A 285 -2.68 4.54 -35.29
N ILE A 286 -1.73 4.52 -36.24
CA ILE A 286 -0.32 4.24 -35.97
C ILE A 286 0.24 5.23 -34.94
N MET A 287 -0.01 6.53 -35.11
CA MET A 287 0.50 7.54 -34.19
C MET A 287 -0.13 7.42 -32.79
N LEU A 288 -1.44 7.19 -32.71
CA LEU A 288 -2.15 7.03 -31.44
C LEU A 288 -1.69 5.79 -30.68
N SER A 289 -1.59 4.66 -31.36
CA SER A 289 -1.18 3.39 -30.77
C SER A 289 0.27 3.41 -30.29
N ALA A 290 1.18 3.92 -31.11
CA ALA A 290 2.58 4.03 -30.75
C ALA A 290 2.82 4.99 -29.57
N HIS A 291 2.01 6.04 -29.42
CA HIS A 291 2.15 7.00 -28.31
C HIS A 291 2.02 6.34 -26.93
N GLN A 292 1.34 5.20 -26.83
CA GLN A 292 1.21 4.45 -25.58
C GLN A 292 2.52 3.77 -25.14
N LYS A 293 3.46 3.57 -26.06
CA LYS A 293 4.73 2.86 -25.84
C LYS A 293 5.96 3.77 -25.87
N MET A 294 5.74 5.07 -26.06
CA MET A 294 6.80 6.06 -26.26
C MET A 294 6.71 7.20 -25.26
N SER A 295 7.83 7.79 -24.87
CA SER A 295 7.84 9.00 -24.02
C SER A 295 7.85 10.31 -24.82
N GLY A 296 8.37 10.29 -26.04
CA GLY A 296 8.63 11.49 -26.83
C GLY A 296 7.89 11.56 -28.16
N GLY A 297 8.54 12.24 -29.10
CA GLY A 297 7.97 12.61 -30.39
C GLY A 297 7.89 11.47 -31.40
N GLN A 298 6.98 11.62 -32.36
CA GLN A 298 6.79 10.69 -33.46
C GLN A 298 6.92 11.41 -34.78
N ALA A 299 7.49 10.73 -35.78
CA ALA A 299 7.59 11.26 -37.13
C ALA A 299 7.28 10.18 -38.18
N MET A 300 6.72 10.62 -39.31
CA MET A 300 6.62 9.84 -40.54
C MET A 300 7.40 10.59 -41.61
N SER A 301 8.64 10.18 -41.85
CA SER A 301 9.48 10.83 -42.85
C SER A 301 8.99 10.50 -44.26
N ILE A 302 9.30 11.40 -45.21
CA ILE A 302 8.96 11.26 -46.65
C ILE A 302 7.50 10.87 -46.89
N TRP A 303 6.62 11.33 -46.00
CA TRP A 303 5.18 11.09 -46.00
C TRP A 303 4.54 11.35 -47.37
N ASN A 304 4.82 12.51 -47.95
CA ASN A 304 4.33 12.93 -49.25
C ASN A 304 4.67 11.94 -50.38
N VAL A 305 5.86 11.36 -50.38
CA VAL A 305 6.30 10.40 -51.41
C VAL A 305 5.45 9.13 -51.36
N PHE A 306 5.10 8.66 -50.17
CA PHE A 306 4.32 7.44 -50.00
C PHE A 306 2.81 7.64 -50.15
N VAL A 307 2.32 8.86 -49.89
CA VAL A 307 0.91 9.22 -50.11
C VAL A 307 0.64 9.57 -51.56
N ALA A 308 1.61 10.13 -52.30
CA ALA A 308 1.43 10.57 -53.68
C ALA A 308 0.75 9.54 -54.62
N PRO A 309 1.08 8.23 -54.59
CA PRO A 309 0.38 7.24 -55.41
C PRO A 309 -1.14 7.18 -55.15
N PHE A 310 -1.58 7.38 -53.92
CA PHE A 310 -3.00 7.38 -53.52
C PHE A 310 -3.74 8.67 -53.89
N ALA A 311 -3.01 9.75 -54.16
CA ALA A 311 -3.55 11.02 -54.62
C ALA A 311 -3.67 11.10 -56.16
N THR A 312 -3.17 10.11 -56.89
CA THR A 312 -3.20 10.11 -58.36
C THR A 312 -4.62 10.19 -58.89
N GLY A 313 -4.91 11.16 -59.76
CA GLY A 313 -6.22 11.35 -60.38
C GLY A 313 -7.21 12.15 -59.54
N ARG A 314 -6.82 12.62 -58.34
CA ARG A 314 -7.61 13.55 -57.53
C ARG A 314 -7.39 15.00 -57.97
N SER A 315 -8.39 15.84 -57.73
CA SER A 315 -8.28 17.28 -57.88
C SER A 315 -7.42 17.91 -56.78
N TYR A 316 -6.94 19.14 -57.00
CA TYR A 316 -6.16 19.86 -56.00
C TYR A 316 -6.95 20.15 -54.71
N ASP A 317 -8.26 20.38 -54.81
CA ASP A 317 -9.11 20.66 -53.65
C ASP A 317 -9.39 19.39 -52.80
N GLU A 318 -9.24 18.20 -53.39
CA GLU A 318 -9.40 16.91 -52.70
C GLU A 318 -8.10 16.41 -52.02
N VAL A 319 -6.95 17.02 -52.33
CA VAL A 319 -5.62 16.68 -51.80
C VAL A 319 -5.24 17.65 -50.69
#